data_AF-A0A7C6V292-F1
#
_entry.id   AF-A0A7C6V292-F1
#
_cell.length_a   1.000
_cell.length_b   1.000
_cell.length_c   1.000
_cell.angle_alpha   90.00
_cell.angle_beta   90.00
_cell.angle_gamma   90.00
#
_symmetry.space_group_name_H-M   'P 1'
#
loop_
_entity.id
_entity.type
_entity.pdbx_description
1 polymer ?
#
loop_
_entity_poly.entity_id
_entity_poly.type
_entity_poly.pdbx_seq_one_letter_code
_entity_poly.pdbx_strand_id
1 'polypeptide(L)'
;MHFYIVGILVFALLISIFAVQNAAPVSIKLLFWTFPQIPLVFVVFGTALFGLVAGILLGRHSRGPKSPDSFYANKGKLFTSRLKKSK
;
A
#
# COMPACT_ATOMS: atom_id res chain seq x y z
N MET A 1 2.49 -23.98 -17.62
CA MET A 1 1.72 -24.44 -16.44
C MET A 1 2.62 -24.92 -15.31
N HIS A 2 3.61 -25.80 -15.54
CA HIS A 2 4.52 -26.30 -14.48
C HIS A 2 5.52 -25.26 -13.94
N PHE A 3 5.99 -24.33 -14.77
CA PHE A 3 6.94 -23.29 -14.34
C PHE A 3 6.42 -22.39 -13.21
N TYR A 4 5.11 -22.20 -13.12
CA TYR A 4 4.50 -21.43 -12.02
C TYR A 4 4.67 -22.15 -10.67
N ILE A 5 4.49 -23.47 -10.65
CA ILE A 5 4.67 -24.27 -9.42
C ILE A 5 6.14 -24.23 -8.99
N VAL A 6 7.06 -24.41 -9.94
CA VAL A 6 8.51 -24.31 -9.68
C VAL A 6 8.86 -22.93 -9.12
N GLY A 7 8.34 -21.85 -9.71
CA GLY A 7 8.54 -20.49 -9.23
C GLY A 7 7.99 -20.25 -7.82
N ILE A 8 6.78 -20.74 -7.53
CA ILE A 8 6.17 -20.65 -6.19
C ILE A 8 7.00 -21.41 -5.16
N LEU A 9 7.49 -22.61 -5.50
CA LEU A 9 8.34 -23.40 -4.60
C LEU A 9 9.66 -22.70 -4.31
N VAL A 10 10.34 -22.17 -5.32
CA VAL A 10 11.56 -21.39 -5.14
C VAL A 10 11.30 -20.17 -4.26
N PHE A 11 10.22 -19.43 -4.52
CA PHE A 11 9.83 -18.28 -3.71
C PHE A 11 9.55 -18.66 -2.25
N ALA A 12 8.77 -19.72 -2.03
CA ALA A 12 8.47 -20.22 -0.68
C ALA A 12 9.74 -20.67 0.06
N LEU A 13 10.68 -21.31 -0.64
CA LEU A 13 11.97 -21.71 -0.08
C LEU A 13 12.79 -20.50 0.36
N LEU A 14 12.85 -19.45 -0.46
CA LEU A 14 13.55 -18.21 -0.13
C LEU A 14 12.95 -17.52 1.10
N ILE A 15 11.62 -17.45 1.19
CA ILE A 15 10.92 -16.91 2.37
C ILE A 15 11.22 -17.75 3.62
N SER A 16 11.23 -19.07 3.50
CA SER A 16 11.55 -19.97 4.61
C SER A 16 12.99 -19.79 5.10
N ILE A 17 13.96 -19.74 4.20
CA ILE A 17 15.38 -19.47 4.53
C ILE A 17 15.51 -18.10 5.22
N PHE A 18 14.87 -17.06 4.67
CA PHE A 18 14.85 -15.75 5.28
C PHE A 18 14.28 -15.78 6.71
N ALA A 19 13.16 -16.49 6.93
CA ALA A 19 12.55 -16.60 8.25
C ALA A 19 13.46 -17.32 9.26
N VAL A 20 14.11 -18.43 8.86
CA VAL A 20 15.01 -19.20 9.72
C VAL A 20 16.26 -18.39 10.06
N GLN A 21 16.86 -17.70 9.08
CA GLN A 21 18.06 -16.89 9.29
C GLN A 21 17.77 -15.64 10.14
N ASN A 22 16.56 -15.09 10.03
CA ASN A 22 16.10 -13.93 10.81
C ASN A 22 15.24 -14.36 12.02
N ALA A 23 15.40 -15.61 12.48
CA ALA A 23 14.72 -16.13 13.65
C ALA A 23 15.32 -15.62 14.98
N ALA A 24 16.42 -14.86 14.91
CA ALA A 24 17.02 -14.21 16.06
C ALA A 24 15.94 -13.40 16.82
N PRO A 25 15.70 -13.73 18.10
CA PRO A 25 14.64 -13.07 18.86
C PRO A 25 15.02 -11.62 19.12
N VAL A 26 14.14 -10.71 18.73
CA VAL A 26 14.26 -9.29 19.04
C VAL A 26 13.21 -8.89 20.08
N SER A 27 13.64 -8.08 21.05
CA SER A 27 12.74 -7.51 22.04
C SER A 27 12.24 -6.17 21.52
N ILE A 28 10.93 -6.05 21.35
CA ILE A 28 10.31 -4.85 20.78
C ILE A 28 9.55 -4.13 21.88
N LYS A 29 9.84 -2.84 22.06
CA LYS A 29 9.06 -1.95 22.91
C LYS A 29 8.29 -1.00 22.01
N LEU A 30 6.97 -1.18 21.93
CA LEU A 30 6.05 -0.35 21.16
C LEU A 30 5.19 0.47 22.12
N LEU A 31 5.45 1.78 22.21
CA LEU A 31 4.73 2.70 23.11
C LEU A 31 4.71 2.19 24.56
N PHE A 32 3.61 1.54 24.97
CA PHE A 32 3.41 0.98 26.31
C PHE A 32 3.46 -0.56 26.34
N TRP A 33 3.63 -1.22 25.20
CA TRP A 33 3.66 -2.67 25.06
C TRP A 33 5.08 -3.18 24.82
N THR A 34 5.43 -4.24 25.53
CA THR A 34 6.68 -4.97 25.32
C THR A 34 6.34 -6.34 24.77
N PHE A 35 6.91 -6.67 23.63
CA PHE A 35 6.82 -7.97 23.01
C PHE A 35 8.18 -8.66 23.09
N PRO A 36 8.40 -9.50 24.11
CA PRO A 36 9.66 -10.23 24.25
C PRO A 36 9.75 -11.35 23.22
N GLN A 37 10.94 -11.57 22.67
CA GLN A 37 11.30 -12.75 21.89
C GLN A 37 10.53 -12.96 20.58
N ILE A 38 10.14 -11.89 19.89
CA ILE A 38 9.53 -12.02 18.55
C ILE A 38 10.64 -12.13 17.49
N PRO A 39 10.58 -13.11 16.58
CA PRO A 39 11.47 -13.16 15.42
C PRO A 39 11.38 -11.91 14.54
N LEU A 40 12.52 -11.39 14.09
CA LEU A 40 12.60 -10.15 13.31
C LEU A 40 11.71 -10.16 12.05
N VAL A 41 11.57 -11.33 11.43
CA VAL A 41 10.72 -11.54 10.24
C VAL A 41 9.28 -11.06 10.47
N PHE A 42 8.66 -11.34 11.62
CA PHE A 42 7.28 -10.92 11.89
C PHE A 42 7.15 -9.41 11.99
N VAL A 43 8.19 -8.73 12.47
CA VAL A 43 8.24 -7.28 12.59
C VAL A 43 8.29 -6.65 11.20
N VAL A 44 9.17 -7.14 10.34
CA VAL A 44 9.35 -6.64 8.97
C VAL A 44 8.08 -6.85 8.15
N PHE A 45 7.55 -8.07 8.14
CA PHE A 45 6.31 -8.38 7.41
C PHE A 45 5.10 -7.64 7.99
N GLY A 46 4.97 -7.57 9.31
CA GLY A 46 3.87 -6.89 9.98
C GLY A 46 3.84 -5.39 9.67
N THR A 47 4.99 -4.72 9.78
CA THR A 47 5.11 -3.28 9.50
C THR A 47 4.95 -2.96 8.02
N ALA A 48 5.51 -3.77 7.11
CA ALA A 48 5.33 -3.59 5.67
C ALA A 48 3.87 -3.76 5.25
N LEU A 49 3.19 -4.81 5.74
CA LEU A 49 1.78 -5.05 5.46
C LEU A 49 0.90 -3.93 6.02
N PHE A 50 1.16 -3.52 7.26
CA PHE A 50 0.43 -2.41 7.88
C PHE A 50 0.63 -1.11 7.11
N GLY A 51 1.86 -0.80 6.70
CA GLY A 51 2.18 0.36 5.87
C GLY A 51 1.46 0.34 4.52
N LEU A 52 1.38 -0.82 3.85
CA LEU A 52 0.64 -0.98 2.61
C LEU A 52 -0.86 -0.73 2.81
N VAL A 53 -1.46 -1.33 3.84
CA VAL A 53 -2.88 -1.14 4.15
C VAL A 53 -3.17 0.31 4.50
N ALA A 54 -2.36 0.92 5.37
CA ALA A 54 -2.49 2.33 5.74
C ALA A 54 -2.34 3.25 4.52
N GLY A 55 -1.35 2.99 3.66
CA GLY A 55 -1.11 3.73 2.43
C GLY A 55 -2.30 3.65 1.47
N ILE A 56 -2.90 2.48 1.28
CA ILE A 56 -4.11 2.31 0.46
C ILE A 56 -5.30 3.07 1.05
N LEU A 57 -5.52 2.96 2.37
CA LEU A 57 -6.65 3.60 3.05
C LEU A 57 -6.54 5.13 3.01
N LEU A 58 -5.35 5.67 3.30
CA LEU A 58 -5.09 7.11 3.25
C LEU A 58 -5.04 7.63 1.81
N GLY A 59 -4.43 6.87 0.88
CA GLY A 59 -4.37 7.20 -0.54
C GLY A 59 -5.76 7.26 -1.18
N ARG A 60 -6.68 6.39 -0.78
CA ARG A 60 -8.10 6.46 -1.20
C ARG A 60 -8.78 7.76 -0.75
N HIS A 61 -8.38 8.30 0.40
CA HIS A 61 -8.91 9.57 0.90
C HIS A 61 -8.25 10.78 0.21
N SER A 62 -6.97 10.64 -0.16
CA SER A 62 -6.26 11.60 -1.01
C SER A 62 -6.68 11.48 -2.47
N ARG A 63 -7.90 11.94 -2.78
CA ARG A 63 -8.21 12.42 -4.13
C ARG A 63 -7.40 13.69 -4.36
N GLY A 64 -6.15 13.52 -4.80
CA GLY A 64 -5.30 14.60 -5.31
C GLY A 64 -6.01 15.40 -6.41
N PRO A 65 -5.56 16.64 -6.67
CA PRO A 65 -6.34 17.64 -7.40
C PRO A 65 -6.75 17.11 -8.77
N LYS A 66 -8.02 17.34 -9.13
CA LYS A 66 -8.53 17.07 -10.48
C LYS A 66 -7.53 17.64 -11.47
N SER A 67 -7.03 16.78 -12.36
CA SER A 67 -6.07 17.16 -13.39
C SER A 67 -6.53 18.46 -14.10
N PRO A 68 -5.62 19.38 -14.46
CA PRO A 68 -5.97 20.70 -15.00
C PRO A 68 -6.92 20.64 -16.21
N ASP A 69 -6.82 19.58 -17.01
CA ASP A 69 -7.71 19.26 -18.13
C ASP A 69 -9.19 19.14 -17.69
N SER A 70 -9.47 18.53 -16.54
CA SER A 70 -10.81 18.43 -15.96
C SER A 70 -11.35 19.81 -15.55
N PHE A 71 -10.47 20.71 -15.11
CA PHE A 71 -10.84 22.09 -14.76
C PHE A 71 -11.21 22.91 -15.99
N TYR A 72 -10.37 22.89 -17.05
CA TYR A 72 -10.67 23.57 -18.30
C TYR A 72 -11.91 23.00 -18.99
N ALA A 73 -12.09 21.68 -18.98
CA ALA A 73 -13.27 21.01 -19.53
C ALA A 73 -14.57 21.40 -18.79
N ASN A 74 -14.53 21.59 -17.47
CA ASN A 74 -15.70 22.02 -16.70
C ASN A 74 -16.05 23.50 -16.98
N LYS A 75 -15.03 24.36 -17.06
CA LYS A 75 -15.22 25.79 -17.36
C LYS A 75 -15.85 26.03 -18.73
N GLY A 76 -15.45 25.24 -19.74
CA GLY A 76 -16.06 25.27 -21.08
C GLY A 76 -17.55 24.93 -21.08
N LYS A 77 -17.96 23.87 -20.35
CA LYS A 77 -19.39 23.52 -20.20
C LYS A 77 -20.19 24.58 -19.44
N LEU A 78 -19.57 25.23 -18.46
CA LEU A 78 -20.22 26.30 -17.71
C LEU A 78 -20.46 27.54 -18.59
N PHE A 79 -19.53 27.88 -19.47
CA PHE A 79 -19.68 29.01 -20.37
C PHE A 79 -20.77 28.77 -21.43
N THR A 80 -20.79 27.58 -22.04
CA THR A 80 -21.81 27.24 -23.05
C THR A 80 -23.22 27.16 -22.46
N SER A 81 -23.37 26.65 -21.24
CA SER A 81 -24.67 26.64 -20.56
C SER A 81 -25.17 28.05 -20.21
N ARG A 82 -24.28 28.99 -19.87
CA ARG A 82 -24.63 30.40 -19.63
C ARG A 82 -25.10 31.10 -20.91
N LEU A 83 -24.41 30.87 -22.02
CA LEU A 83 -24.81 31.42 -23.33
C LEU A 83 -26.17 30.88 -23.80
N LYS A 84 -26.43 29.58 -23.57
CA LYS A 84 -27.72 28.96 -23.91
C LYS A 84 -28.88 29.50 -23.06
N LYS A 85 -28.61 29.92 -21.82
CA LYS A 85 -29.61 30.49 -20.90
C LYS A 85 -29.90 31.98 -21.14
N SER A 86 -29.03 32.66 -21.90
CA SER A 86 -29.15 34.09 -22.20
C SER A 86 -29.90 34.38 -23.52
N LYS A 87 -30.33 33.34 -24.23
CA LYS A 87 -31.26 33.42 -25.36
C LYS A 87 -32.60 32.85 -24.92
#